data_AF-Q99N64-F1
#
_entry.id   AF-Q99N64-F1
#
_cell.length_a   1.000
_cell.length_b   1.000
_cell.length_c   1.000
_cell.angle_alpha   90.00
_cell.angle_beta   90.00
_cell.angle_gamma   90.00
#
_symmetry.space_group_name_H-M   'P 1'
#
loop_
_entity.id
_entity.type
_entity.pdbx_description
1 polymer ?
#
loop_
_entity_poly.entity_id
_entity_poly.type
_entity_poly.pdbx_seq_one_letter_code
_entity_poly.pdbx_strand_id
1 'polypeptide(L)'
;MGLLVSRVLRCRDSSLLEPQPEAIAGASYIPGSRKRKRNSLEELATSSNVHGPQNQGMYPHQVLNYIYWKRVKISSNDAYQNLFLDGHDSDIKIRALGRTWCLHKVFLCQSGYFANILKGTWRESHHGVINLIIKNEDIDTRSLHFVFGALYTDADLSITPLEVPQVLAAACLLRVDRVIQQCEGIMKETINRNTVCSYYLAAETYRLKAVKTRCFEWLLCNLMVHPSVALYKEVDLKLMYLLALSSDLLVMQKEIDVYTTLKIWMFLYLNPCWNGTMKQLLQHANNWLSTHMAYVDNISFLESEEGLIFQPVFKKLRFQHIICDLTSTTILEQDRLIPMAWLSPIYKQQWLTLLRTQEYGVIGPQVINEQELEECTMRCGTMIPKDGRYTWKWSVGRLGFPLRVTFTRQCVILRQRCQRCDGSACHNHIRNVIFRITLVCFDSNKRVTFRKTTGYKILTFEYKEEQIVMKLDSDVLTFPMCIFCNFLFVNLGNAENK
;
A
#
# COMPACT_ATOMS: atom_id res chain seq x y z
N MET A 1 13.53 -19.23 -5.10
CA MET A 1 14.48 -18.84 -4.04
C MET A 1 13.73 -17.88 -3.13
N GLY A 2 12.87 -18.29 -2.21
CA GLY A 2 13.12 -19.19 -1.08
C GLY A 2 13.34 -18.32 0.17
N LEU A 3 12.52 -18.54 1.21
CA LEU A 3 12.65 -18.09 2.61
C LEU A 3 12.01 -16.71 2.94
N LEU A 4 10.93 -16.71 3.74
CA LEU A 4 10.89 -16.40 5.21
C LEU A 4 11.32 -14.94 5.45
N VAL A 5 10.48 -14.03 5.97
CA VAL A 5 10.11 -13.96 7.39
C VAL A 5 8.81 -13.14 7.54
N SER A 6 7.75 -13.74 8.08
CA SER A 6 6.73 -13.00 8.85
C SER A 6 7.05 -13.19 10.33
N ARG A 7 7.52 -12.15 11.01
CA ARG A 7 7.55 -12.09 12.47
C ARG A 7 6.70 -10.91 12.89
N VAL A 8 5.44 -11.20 13.23
CA VAL A 8 4.63 -10.32 14.06
C VAL A 8 4.99 -10.65 15.51
N LEU A 9 5.97 -9.95 16.08
CA LEU A 9 6.23 -9.99 17.51
C LEU A 9 5.18 -9.13 18.22
N ARG A 10 4.08 -9.75 18.66
CA ARG A 10 3.17 -9.14 19.64
C ARG A 10 3.79 -9.25 21.03
N CYS A 11 4.33 -8.15 21.55
CA CYS A 11 4.52 -8.01 23.00
C CYS A 11 3.13 -7.86 23.63
N ARG A 12 2.76 -8.84 24.46
CA ARG A 12 1.57 -8.79 25.34
C ARG A 12 2.01 -8.04 26.59
N ASP A 13 1.65 -6.76 26.71
CA ASP A 13 1.64 -6.10 28.01
C ASP A 13 0.20 -5.96 28.50
N SER A 14 -0.06 -6.67 29.59
CA SER A 14 -1.25 -6.58 30.41
C SER A 14 -1.12 -5.34 31.30
N SER A 15 -1.82 -4.26 30.98
CA SER A 15 -2.17 -3.24 31.97
C SER A 15 -3.55 -2.69 31.67
N LEU A 16 -4.48 -3.11 32.52
CA LEU A 16 -5.82 -2.56 32.70
C LEU A 16 -5.71 -1.07 32.99
N LEU A 17 -6.48 -0.24 32.27
CA LEU A 17 -6.99 1.06 32.70
C LEU A 17 -8.01 1.53 31.65
N GLU A 18 -9.30 1.50 32.02
CA GLU A 18 -10.40 2.11 31.26
C GLU A 18 -10.24 3.63 31.16
N PRO A 19 -10.74 4.24 30.07
CA PRO A 19 -11.69 5.34 30.31
C PRO A 19 -12.90 5.36 29.38
N GLN A 20 -13.97 5.93 29.94
CA GLN A 20 -15.34 6.11 29.45
C GLN A 20 -15.52 6.84 28.11
N PRO A 21 -16.69 6.67 27.45
CA PRO A 21 -16.96 7.19 26.11
C PRO A 21 -17.68 8.55 26.11
N GLU A 22 -17.24 9.47 25.24
CA GLU A 22 -18.03 10.64 24.85
C GLU A 22 -18.66 10.42 23.46
N ALA A 23 -19.98 10.59 23.42
CA ALA A 23 -20.84 10.55 22.25
C ALA A 23 -20.68 11.82 21.38
N ILE A 24 -21.02 11.74 20.09
CA ILE A 24 -22.12 12.51 19.45
C ILE A 24 -22.09 12.40 17.91
N ALA A 25 -23.31 12.30 17.36
CA ALA A 25 -23.81 12.64 16.02
C ALA A 25 -23.54 11.68 14.84
N GLY A 26 -24.64 11.09 14.36
CA GLY A 26 -24.69 10.24 13.17
C GLY A 26 -25.15 10.93 11.89
N ALA A 27 -25.31 10.11 10.85
CA ALA A 27 -26.06 10.46 9.64
C ALA A 27 -26.55 9.19 8.93
N SER A 28 -27.88 9.10 8.86
CA SER A 28 -28.74 8.58 7.78
C SER A 28 -28.37 7.26 7.07
N TYR A 29 -29.20 6.25 7.35
CA TYR A 29 -29.46 5.07 6.54
C TYR A 29 -30.14 5.40 5.20
N ILE A 30 -29.69 4.76 4.10
CA ILE A 30 -30.50 4.50 2.90
C ILE A 30 -30.25 3.04 2.50
N PRO A 31 -31.24 2.12 2.59
CA PRO A 31 -31.08 0.77 2.07
C PRO A 31 -31.56 0.71 0.61
N GLY A 32 -30.60 0.64 -0.32
CA GLY A 32 -30.87 0.38 -1.74
C GLY A 32 -30.92 -1.13 -2.04
N SER A 33 -32.10 -1.74 -1.97
CA SER A 33 -32.31 -3.13 -2.40
C SER A 33 -32.32 -3.23 -3.93
N ARG A 34 -31.27 -3.79 -4.55
CA ARG A 34 -31.31 -4.23 -5.95
C ARG A 34 -31.39 -5.76 -6.03
N LYS A 35 -32.60 -6.28 -6.24
CA LYS A 35 -32.83 -7.65 -6.73
C LYS A 35 -32.31 -7.77 -8.17
N ARG A 36 -31.38 -8.70 -8.44
CA ARG A 36 -31.01 -9.10 -9.81
C ARG A 36 -31.48 -10.54 -10.10
N LYS A 37 -32.25 -10.63 -11.17
CA LYS A 37 -32.89 -11.81 -11.79
C LYS A 37 -31.82 -12.64 -12.51
N ARG A 38 -31.83 -13.97 -12.33
CA ARG A 38 -30.95 -14.92 -13.04
C ARG A 38 -31.76 -15.58 -14.16
N ASN A 39 -31.28 -15.47 -15.41
CA ASN A 39 -31.88 -16.13 -16.57
C ASN A 39 -31.41 -17.60 -16.67
N SER A 40 -32.33 -18.48 -17.05
CA SER A 40 -32.12 -19.89 -17.37
C SER A 40 -31.50 -20.06 -18.75
N LEU A 41 -30.73 -21.14 -18.91
CA LEU A 41 -30.39 -21.71 -20.20
C LEU A 41 -30.82 -23.19 -20.16
N GLU A 42 -31.84 -23.51 -20.95
CA GLU A 42 -32.26 -24.86 -21.33
C GLU A 42 -31.43 -25.30 -22.54
N GLU A 43 -30.84 -26.49 -22.54
CA GLU A 43 -30.54 -27.23 -23.77
C GLU A 43 -30.65 -28.75 -23.53
N LEU A 44 -31.69 -29.30 -24.17
CA LEU A 44 -31.72 -30.49 -25.05
C LEU A 44 -31.42 -31.91 -24.53
N ALA A 45 -32.41 -32.76 -24.82
CA ALA A 45 -32.57 -34.18 -24.60
C ALA A 45 -31.60 -35.09 -25.37
N THR A 46 -31.37 -36.31 -24.86
CA THR A 46 -31.70 -37.55 -25.59
C THR A 46 -31.62 -38.78 -24.68
N SER A 47 -32.57 -39.70 -24.88
CA SER A 47 -32.82 -40.93 -24.14
C SER A 47 -31.98 -42.12 -24.63
N SER A 48 -31.56 -43.00 -23.72
CA SER A 48 -31.44 -44.44 -24.00
C SER A 48 -31.38 -45.24 -22.70
N ASN A 49 -32.38 -46.10 -22.49
CA ASN A 49 -32.47 -47.09 -21.41
C ASN A 49 -31.47 -48.23 -21.65
N VAL A 50 -30.63 -48.55 -20.65
CA VAL A 50 -30.06 -49.89 -20.46
C VAL A 50 -30.01 -50.20 -18.96
N HIS A 51 -30.60 -51.34 -18.59
CA HIS A 51 -30.65 -51.90 -17.25
C HIS A 51 -29.26 -52.37 -16.74
N GLY A 52 -28.99 -52.10 -15.47
CA GLY A 52 -27.92 -52.72 -14.67
C GLY A 52 -27.84 -52.02 -13.31
N PRO A 53 -28.10 -52.68 -12.17
CA PRO A 53 -28.22 -51.99 -10.88
C PRO A 53 -26.85 -51.74 -10.25
N GLN A 54 -26.83 -50.81 -9.29
CA GLN A 54 -25.83 -50.60 -8.23
C GLN A 54 -24.90 -49.36 -8.39
N ASN A 55 -24.92 -48.53 -7.33
CA ASN A 55 -24.16 -47.29 -7.07
C ASN A 55 -24.63 -45.98 -7.74
N GLN A 56 -25.89 -45.56 -7.52
CA GLN A 56 -26.30 -44.16 -7.74
C GLN A 56 -25.99 -43.29 -6.52
N GLY A 57 -24.85 -42.60 -6.54
CA GLY A 57 -24.62 -41.42 -5.72
C GLY A 57 -25.53 -40.28 -6.18
N MET A 58 -26.11 -39.51 -5.25
CA MET A 58 -26.94 -38.35 -5.60
C MET A 58 -26.08 -37.34 -6.36
N TYR A 59 -26.50 -36.97 -7.56
CA TYR A 59 -25.87 -35.90 -8.32
C TYR A 59 -25.99 -34.57 -7.55
N PRO A 60 -25.03 -33.63 -7.71
CA PRO A 60 -25.05 -32.34 -7.02
C PRO A 60 -26.37 -31.57 -7.16
N HIS A 61 -27.05 -31.68 -8.30
CA HIS A 61 -28.35 -31.04 -8.55
C HIS A 61 -29.48 -31.60 -7.68
N GLN A 62 -29.45 -32.90 -7.32
CA GLN A 62 -30.48 -33.52 -6.47
C GLN A 62 -30.29 -33.14 -5.01
N VAL A 63 -29.03 -33.05 -4.57
CA VAL A 63 -28.68 -32.54 -3.24
C VAL A 63 -29.05 -31.06 -3.14
N LEU A 64 -28.75 -30.26 -4.16
CA LEU A 64 -29.16 -28.86 -4.24
C LEU A 64 -30.69 -28.70 -4.23
N ASN A 65 -31.44 -29.55 -4.94
CA ASN A 65 -32.90 -29.56 -4.85
C ASN A 65 -33.37 -29.95 -3.44
N TYR A 66 -32.85 -31.01 -2.82
CA TYR A 66 -33.21 -31.37 -1.43
C TYR A 66 -32.91 -30.24 -0.44
N ILE A 67 -31.76 -29.57 -0.58
CA ILE A 67 -31.36 -28.39 0.19
C ILE A 67 -32.33 -27.23 -0.07
N TYR A 68 -32.67 -26.97 -1.33
CA TYR A 68 -33.60 -25.92 -1.72
C TYR A 68 -35.00 -26.16 -1.15
N TRP A 69 -35.51 -27.39 -1.25
CA TRP A 69 -36.80 -27.80 -0.70
C TRP A 69 -36.89 -27.64 0.82
N LYS A 70 -35.81 -27.92 1.57
CA LYS A 70 -35.78 -27.65 3.02
C LYS A 70 -35.64 -26.15 3.34
N ARG A 71 -34.87 -25.39 2.56
CA ARG A 71 -34.68 -23.94 2.75
C ARG A 71 -35.96 -23.13 2.55
N VAL A 72 -36.87 -23.56 1.69
CA VAL A 72 -38.13 -22.83 1.41
C VAL A 72 -39.01 -22.61 2.64
N LYS A 73 -38.77 -23.32 3.77
CA LYS A 73 -39.57 -23.18 5.00
C LYS A 73 -38.92 -22.41 6.15
N ILE A 74 -37.63 -22.08 6.10
CA ILE A 74 -36.91 -21.51 7.25
C ILE A 74 -36.39 -20.12 6.86
N SER A 75 -36.78 -19.09 7.63
CA SER A 75 -36.26 -17.74 7.39
C SER A 75 -34.75 -17.69 7.66
N SER A 76 -34.02 -16.81 6.98
CA SER A 76 -32.57 -16.68 7.19
C SER A 76 -32.19 -16.31 8.62
N ASN A 77 -33.05 -15.53 9.30
CA ASN A 77 -32.84 -15.16 10.69
C ASN A 77 -33.03 -16.37 11.62
N ASP A 78 -34.09 -17.16 11.39
CA ASP A 78 -34.34 -18.37 12.20
C ASP A 78 -33.25 -19.43 11.97
N ALA A 79 -32.76 -19.57 10.74
CA ALA A 79 -31.64 -20.45 10.44
C ALA A 79 -30.36 -20.00 11.16
N TYR A 80 -30.07 -18.70 11.20
CA TYR A 80 -28.89 -18.20 11.90
C TYR A 80 -28.99 -18.36 13.42
N GLN A 81 -30.13 -17.97 14.02
CA GLN A 81 -30.31 -18.06 15.47
C GLN A 81 -30.43 -19.52 15.94
N ASN A 82 -31.48 -20.22 15.51
CA ASN A 82 -31.84 -21.51 16.08
C ASN A 82 -30.94 -22.66 15.56
N LEU A 83 -30.53 -22.62 14.29
CA LEU A 83 -29.73 -23.71 13.73
C LEU A 83 -28.24 -23.48 13.95
N PHE A 84 -27.72 -22.28 13.69
CA PHE A 84 -26.28 -22.03 13.81
C PHE A 84 -25.82 -21.71 15.23
N LEU A 85 -26.46 -20.77 15.93
CA LEU A 85 -26.02 -20.38 17.27
C LEU A 85 -26.37 -21.45 18.31
N ASP A 86 -27.60 -21.97 18.30
CA ASP A 86 -28.05 -22.96 19.27
C ASP A 86 -27.66 -24.41 18.88
N GLY A 87 -27.47 -24.67 17.58
CA GLY A 87 -27.06 -25.98 17.08
C GLY A 87 -28.18 -27.02 17.03
N HIS A 88 -29.44 -26.60 17.09
CA HIS A 88 -30.61 -27.49 17.02
C HIS A 88 -30.58 -28.34 15.75
N ASP A 89 -30.83 -29.65 15.89
CA ASP A 89 -30.91 -30.63 14.80
C ASP A 89 -29.64 -30.76 13.92
N SER A 90 -28.48 -30.40 14.46
CA SER A 90 -27.19 -30.56 13.79
C SER A 90 -26.90 -32.03 13.42
N ASP A 91 -26.49 -32.26 12.18
CA ASP A 91 -26.18 -33.59 11.62
C ASP A 91 -24.67 -33.81 11.41
N ILE A 92 -23.85 -32.84 11.80
CA ILE A 92 -22.40 -32.87 11.67
C ILE A 92 -21.71 -31.97 12.70
N LYS A 93 -20.54 -32.38 13.19
CA LYS A 93 -19.68 -31.58 14.06
C LYS A 93 -18.38 -31.24 13.37
N ILE A 94 -17.96 -29.98 13.45
CA ILE A 94 -16.65 -29.53 12.99
C ILE A 94 -15.80 -29.16 14.20
N ARG A 95 -14.57 -29.68 14.27
CA ARG A 95 -13.60 -29.36 15.31
C ARG A 95 -12.41 -28.63 14.71
N ALA A 96 -12.09 -27.45 15.23
CA ALA A 96 -10.93 -26.65 14.82
C ALA A 96 -10.51 -25.71 15.95
N LEU A 97 -9.21 -25.46 16.11
CA LEU A 97 -8.69 -24.47 17.09
C LEU A 97 -9.26 -24.65 18.52
N GLY A 98 -9.43 -25.90 18.96
CA GLY A 98 -9.97 -26.23 20.28
C GLY A 98 -11.48 -26.02 20.45
N ARG A 99 -12.19 -25.51 19.42
CA ARG A 99 -13.65 -25.33 19.44
C ARG A 99 -14.34 -26.40 18.60
N THR A 100 -15.55 -26.76 19.03
CA THR A 100 -16.48 -27.60 18.27
C THR A 100 -17.68 -26.78 17.83
N TRP A 101 -18.05 -26.85 16.56
CA TRP A 101 -19.28 -26.29 16.01
C TRP A 101 -20.24 -27.42 15.64
N CYS A 102 -21.46 -27.36 16.15
CA CYS A 102 -22.58 -28.22 15.78
C CYS A 102 -23.29 -27.59 14.58
N LEU A 103 -23.19 -28.20 13.40
CA LEU A 103 -23.58 -27.61 12.12
C LEU A 103 -24.44 -28.58 11.31
N HIS A 104 -24.80 -28.16 10.10
CA HIS A 104 -25.68 -28.90 9.23
C HIS A 104 -25.06 -29.07 7.84
N LYS A 105 -24.98 -30.30 7.34
CA LYS A 105 -24.47 -30.64 6.01
C LYS A 105 -25.13 -29.78 4.92
N VAL A 106 -26.45 -29.55 5.05
CA VAL A 106 -27.27 -28.73 4.14
C VAL A 106 -26.72 -27.30 3.94
N PHE A 107 -26.25 -26.65 5.00
CA PHE A 107 -25.72 -25.28 4.95
C PHE A 107 -24.22 -25.28 4.58
N LEU A 108 -23.47 -26.28 5.07
CA LEU A 108 -22.05 -26.43 4.76
C LEU A 108 -21.79 -26.60 3.26
N CYS A 109 -22.68 -27.24 2.51
CA CYS A 109 -22.49 -27.43 1.06
C CYS A 109 -22.52 -26.14 0.22
N GLN A 110 -22.80 -24.98 0.82
CA GLN A 110 -22.57 -23.68 0.18
C GLN A 110 -21.09 -23.29 0.14
N SER A 111 -20.26 -23.88 1.00
CA SER A 111 -18.81 -23.74 0.96
C SER A 111 -18.24 -24.69 -0.08
N GLY A 112 -17.39 -24.19 -0.98
CA GLY A 112 -16.73 -25.03 -1.99
C GLY A 112 -15.81 -26.10 -1.38
N TYR A 113 -15.33 -25.90 -0.14
CA TYR A 113 -14.54 -26.87 0.61
C TYR A 113 -15.42 -28.05 1.08
N PHE A 114 -16.48 -27.78 1.83
CA PHE A 114 -17.36 -28.85 2.33
C PHE A 114 -18.22 -29.47 1.22
N ALA A 115 -18.57 -28.72 0.18
CA ALA A 115 -19.25 -29.27 -0.99
C ALA A 115 -18.45 -30.40 -1.65
N ASN A 116 -17.11 -30.43 -1.50
CA ASN A 116 -16.27 -31.53 -1.98
C ASN A 116 -16.13 -32.65 -0.95
N ILE A 117 -15.92 -32.32 0.33
CA ILE A 117 -15.78 -33.31 1.41
C ILE A 117 -17.07 -34.11 1.63
N LEU A 118 -18.22 -33.45 1.46
CA LEU A 118 -19.53 -34.06 1.65
C LEU A 118 -20.06 -34.78 0.39
N LYS A 119 -19.27 -34.86 -0.70
CA LYS A 119 -19.64 -35.68 -1.86
C LYS A 119 -19.61 -37.15 -1.46
N GLY A 120 -20.77 -37.80 -1.51
CA GLY A 120 -20.91 -39.24 -1.22
C GLY A 120 -21.29 -39.57 0.22
N THR A 121 -21.02 -38.70 1.20
CA THR A 121 -21.24 -38.97 2.64
C THR A 121 -22.64 -38.56 3.14
N TRP A 122 -23.58 -38.35 2.22
CA TRP A 122 -24.98 -38.04 2.54
C TRP A 122 -25.72 -39.21 3.18
N ARG A 123 -25.32 -40.45 2.88
CA ARG A 123 -25.95 -41.67 3.41
C ARG A 123 -25.33 -42.15 4.73
N GLU A 124 -24.16 -41.65 5.09
CA GLU A 124 -23.45 -42.04 6.31
C GLU A 124 -24.01 -41.28 7.52
N SER A 125 -24.28 -42.06 8.58
CA SER A 125 -25.14 -41.79 9.73
C SER A 125 -24.83 -40.52 10.54
N HIS A 126 -25.85 -40.11 11.31
CA HIS A 126 -26.11 -38.84 11.98
C HIS A 126 -25.02 -38.17 12.88
N HIS A 127 -23.76 -38.61 12.88
CA HIS A 127 -22.73 -38.07 13.78
C HIS A 127 -21.33 -37.97 13.18
N GLY A 128 -21.21 -37.49 11.94
CA GLY A 128 -19.90 -37.19 11.37
C GLY A 128 -19.16 -36.11 12.18
N VAL A 129 -17.90 -36.38 12.57
CA VAL A 129 -16.99 -35.39 13.15
C VAL A 129 -15.88 -35.09 12.14
N ILE A 130 -15.80 -33.86 11.66
CA ILE A 130 -14.70 -33.40 10.80
C ILE A 130 -13.72 -32.60 11.65
N ASN A 131 -12.47 -33.05 11.71
CA ASN A 131 -11.38 -32.31 12.34
C ASN A 131 -10.67 -31.45 11.28
N LEU A 132 -10.80 -30.13 11.38
CA LEU A 132 -10.08 -29.17 10.52
C LEU A 132 -8.76 -28.78 11.17
N ILE A 133 -7.67 -29.18 10.52
CA ILE A 133 -6.32 -28.77 10.90
C ILE A 133 -6.03 -27.40 10.28
N ILE A 134 -6.03 -26.37 11.12
CA ILE A 134 -5.75 -24.98 10.71
C ILE A 134 -4.27 -24.71 10.91
N LYS A 135 -3.52 -24.61 9.81
CA LYS A 135 -2.09 -24.25 9.81
C LYS A 135 -1.83 -22.76 9.58
N ASN A 136 -2.84 -22.04 9.12
CA ASN A 136 -2.73 -20.61 8.83
C ASN A 136 -2.97 -19.81 10.12
N GLU A 137 -1.93 -19.11 10.60
CA GLU A 137 -1.95 -18.30 11.82
C GLU A 137 -2.89 -17.09 11.72
N ASP A 138 -3.26 -16.67 10.51
CA ASP A 138 -4.24 -15.61 10.28
C ASP A 138 -5.69 -16.08 10.55
N ILE A 139 -5.94 -17.37 10.77
CA ILE A 139 -7.28 -17.90 11.04
C ILE A 139 -7.44 -18.13 12.54
N ASP A 140 -8.40 -17.43 13.13
CA ASP A 140 -8.79 -17.59 14.54
C ASP A 140 -10.19 -18.22 14.70
N THR A 141 -10.55 -18.58 15.93
CA THR A 141 -11.85 -19.18 16.24
C THR A 141 -13.03 -18.25 15.88
N ARG A 142 -12.83 -16.92 15.93
CA ARG A 142 -13.87 -15.93 15.63
C ARG A 142 -14.14 -15.82 14.14
N SER A 143 -13.10 -15.76 13.32
CA SER A 143 -13.19 -15.75 11.86
C SER A 143 -13.82 -17.02 11.30
N LEU A 144 -13.48 -18.21 11.83
CA LEU A 144 -14.19 -19.44 11.48
C LEU A 144 -15.67 -19.39 11.86
N HIS A 145 -15.98 -18.97 13.08
CA HIS A 145 -17.37 -18.84 13.53
C HIS A 145 -18.15 -17.86 12.64
N PHE A 146 -17.55 -16.72 12.28
CA PHE A 146 -18.15 -15.76 11.36
C PHE A 146 -18.48 -16.41 9.99
N VAL A 147 -17.51 -17.09 9.39
CA VAL A 147 -17.69 -17.71 8.07
C VAL A 147 -18.73 -18.83 8.12
N PHE A 148 -18.77 -19.64 9.19
CA PHE A 148 -19.83 -20.62 9.36
C PHE A 148 -21.20 -19.96 9.51
N GLY A 149 -21.31 -18.90 10.30
CA GLY A 149 -22.56 -18.16 10.47
C GLY A 149 -23.06 -17.56 9.17
N ALA A 150 -22.15 -17.04 8.32
CA ALA A 150 -22.49 -16.49 7.01
C ALA A 150 -23.11 -17.53 6.05
N LEU A 151 -22.94 -18.83 6.30
CA LEU A 151 -23.62 -19.88 5.51
C LEU A 151 -25.11 -20.00 5.86
N TYR A 152 -25.55 -19.52 7.03
CA TYR A 152 -26.93 -19.67 7.50
C TYR A 152 -27.80 -18.44 7.22
N THR A 153 -27.22 -17.35 6.74
CA THR A 153 -27.96 -16.10 6.50
C THR A 153 -27.71 -15.54 5.11
N ASP A 154 -28.74 -14.96 4.50
CA ASP A 154 -28.66 -14.22 3.25
C ASP A 154 -28.26 -12.75 3.45
N ALA A 155 -28.25 -12.27 4.70
CA ALA A 155 -27.77 -10.94 5.05
C ALA A 155 -26.25 -10.93 5.25
N ASP A 156 -25.59 -9.84 4.88
CA ASP A 156 -24.16 -9.69 5.14
C ASP A 156 -23.96 -9.40 6.63
N LEU A 157 -23.20 -10.27 7.31
CA LEU A 157 -22.86 -10.09 8.71
C LEU A 157 -21.86 -8.94 8.86
N SER A 158 -21.97 -8.15 9.92
CA SER A 158 -21.06 -7.01 10.15
C SER A 158 -19.64 -7.49 10.52
N ILE A 159 -18.62 -6.95 9.84
CA ILE A 159 -17.20 -7.23 10.11
C ILE A 159 -16.51 -5.92 10.44
N THR A 160 -15.77 -5.85 11.54
CA THR A 160 -14.97 -4.66 11.83
C THR A 160 -13.76 -4.60 10.90
N PRO A 161 -13.31 -3.41 10.43
CA PRO A 161 -12.21 -3.31 9.47
C PRO A 161 -10.93 -4.06 9.86
N LEU A 162 -10.60 -4.10 11.16
CA LEU A 162 -9.39 -4.76 11.68
C LEU A 162 -9.49 -6.30 11.68
N GLU A 163 -10.70 -6.87 11.62
CA GLU A 163 -10.95 -8.32 11.62
C GLU A 163 -11.06 -8.91 10.19
N VAL A 164 -11.20 -8.05 9.19
CA VAL A 164 -11.39 -8.46 7.79
C VAL A 164 -10.28 -9.40 7.28
N PRO A 165 -8.98 -9.20 7.59
CA PRO A 165 -7.94 -10.13 7.15
C PRO A 165 -8.14 -11.56 7.66
N GLN A 166 -8.52 -11.75 8.92
CA GLN A 166 -8.75 -13.07 9.51
C GLN A 166 -10.01 -13.72 8.93
N VAL A 167 -11.08 -12.95 8.76
CA VAL A 167 -12.31 -13.44 8.09
C VAL A 167 -12.04 -13.83 6.64
N LEU A 168 -11.28 -13.03 5.90
CA LEU A 168 -10.85 -13.35 4.53
C LEU A 168 -10.05 -14.65 4.49
N ALA A 169 -9.10 -14.84 5.41
CA ALA A 169 -8.32 -16.06 5.52
C ALA A 169 -9.21 -17.31 5.70
N ALA A 170 -10.16 -17.24 6.63
CA ALA A 170 -11.14 -18.30 6.88
C ALA A 170 -12.06 -18.54 5.67
N ALA A 171 -12.54 -17.48 5.03
CA ALA A 171 -13.41 -17.55 3.85
C ALA A 171 -12.70 -18.16 2.64
N CYS A 172 -11.42 -17.83 2.43
CA CYS A 172 -10.58 -18.44 1.40
C CYS A 172 -10.33 -19.92 1.67
N LEU A 173 -9.99 -20.30 2.92
CA LEU A 173 -9.82 -21.70 3.31
C LEU A 173 -11.08 -22.52 3.02
N LEU A 174 -12.23 -22.00 3.47
CA LEU A 174 -13.51 -22.67 3.33
C LEU A 174 -14.16 -22.45 1.96
N ARG A 175 -13.55 -21.67 1.06
CA ARG A 175 -14.07 -21.33 -0.28
C ARG A 175 -15.51 -20.81 -0.24
N VAL A 176 -15.75 -19.77 0.55
CA VAL A 176 -17.07 -19.10 0.66
C VAL A 176 -17.02 -17.78 -0.12
N ASP A 177 -17.24 -17.86 -1.44
CA ASP A 177 -17.02 -16.75 -2.37
C ASP A 177 -17.77 -15.46 -2.02
N ARG A 178 -18.99 -15.57 -1.48
CA ARG A 178 -19.76 -14.42 -1.02
C ARG A 178 -19.06 -13.64 0.09
N VAL A 179 -18.48 -14.33 1.07
CA VAL A 179 -17.75 -13.69 2.18
C VAL A 179 -16.42 -13.12 1.67
N ILE A 180 -15.75 -13.80 0.73
CA ILE A 180 -14.54 -13.27 0.08
C ILE A 180 -14.85 -11.94 -0.63
N GLN A 181 -15.93 -11.87 -1.40
CA GLN A 181 -16.39 -10.66 -2.07
C GLN A 181 -16.77 -9.54 -1.09
N GLN A 182 -17.43 -9.90 0.01
CA GLN A 182 -17.76 -8.96 1.09
C GLN A 182 -16.48 -8.37 1.71
N CYS A 183 -15.50 -9.21 2.06
CA CYS A 183 -14.21 -8.77 2.58
C CYS A 183 -13.49 -7.85 1.59
N GLU A 184 -13.46 -8.19 0.29
CA GLU A 184 -12.85 -7.34 -0.74
C GLU A 184 -13.53 -5.97 -0.83
N GLY A 185 -14.87 -5.93 -0.73
CA GLY A 185 -15.64 -4.69 -0.71
C GLY A 185 -15.31 -3.81 0.50
N ILE A 186 -15.32 -4.39 1.70
CA ILE A 186 -14.95 -3.67 2.93
C ILE A 186 -13.52 -3.15 2.82
N MET A 187 -12.57 -4.00 2.44
CA MET A 187 -11.16 -3.61 2.33
C MET A 187 -10.96 -2.40 1.41
N LYS A 188 -11.68 -2.32 0.29
CA LYS A 188 -11.60 -1.19 -0.65
C LYS A 188 -12.08 0.14 -0.05
N GLU A 189 -13.07 0.10 0.83
CA GLU A 189 -13.73 1.29 1.40
C GLU A 189 -13.08 1.75 2.72
N THR A 190 -12.33 0.88 3.38
CA THR A 190 -11.78 1.13 4.72
C THR A 190 -10.25 1.19 4.77
N ILE A 191 -9.57 1.34 3.63
CA ILE A 191 -8.12 1.60 3.58
C ILE A 191 -7.81 2.90 4.32
N ASN A 192 -7.01 2.79 5.37
CA ASN A 192 -6.49 3.90 6.16
C ASN A 192 -5.19 3.49 6.86
N ARG A 193 -4.61 4.40 7.62
CA ARG A 193 -3.36 4.19 8.36
C ARG A 193 -3.29 2.89 9.16
N ASN A 194 -4.39 2.47 9.79
CA ASN A 194 -4.43 1.32 10.70
C ASN A 194 -4.73 0.00 9.98
N THR A 195 -5.15 0.06 8.72
CA THR A 195 -5.58 -1.13 7.95
C THR A 195 -4.71 -1.38 6.73
N VAL A 196 -4.01 -0.36 6.21
CA VAL A 196 -3.36 -0.43 4.90
C VAL A 196 -2.30 -1.53 4.81
N CYS A 197 -1.46 -1.71 5.84
CA CYS A 197 -0.39 -2.71 5.81
C CYS A 197 -0.96 -4.12 5.94
N SER A 198 -1.92 -4.33 6.85
CA SER A 198 -2.59 -5.63 7.01
C SER A 198 -3.42 -6.01 5.79
N TYR A 199 -4.09 -5.04 5.15
CA TYR A 199 -4.83 -5.25 3.91
C TYR A 199 -3.90 -5.50 2.73
N TYR A 200 -2.76 -4.80 2.63
CA TYR A 200 -1.78 -5.06 1.59
C TYR A 200 -1.24 -6.50 1.68
N LEU A 201 -0.86 -6.94 2.88
CA LEU A 201 -0.38 -8.29 3.14
C LEU A 201 -1.46 -9.33 2.80
N ALA A 202 -2.68 -9.16 3.32
CA ALA A 202 -3.79 -10.06 3.03
C ALA A 202 -4.12 -10.11 1.53
N ALA A 203 -4.14 -8.96 0.85
CA ALA A 203 -4.40 -8.89 -0.58
C ALA A 203 -3.31 -9.55 -1.42
N GLU A 204 -2.05 -9.50 -0.99
CA GLU A 204 -0.97 -10.27 -1.61
C GLU A 204 -1.15 -11.77 -1.38
N THR A 205 -1.39 -12.20 -0.14
CA THR A 205 -1.56 -13.61 0.24
C THR A 205 -2.75 -14.27 -0.48
N TYR A 206 -3.90 -13.59 -0.51
CA TYR A 206 -5.15 -14.11 -1.08
C TYR A 206 -5.42 -13.61 -2.51
N ARG A 207 -4.41 -13.03 -3.17
CA ARG A 207 -4.43 -12.62 -4.59
C ARG A 207 -5.52 -11.61 -4.97
N LEU A 208 -5.88 -10.71 -4.05
CA LEU A 208 -6.84 -9.62 -4.28
C LEU A 208 -6.14 -8.42 -4.95
N LYS A 209 -5.85 -8.54 -6.26
CA LYS A 209 -5.05 -7.55 -7.02
C LYS A 209 -5.53 -6.11 -6.86
N ALA A 210 -6.84 -5.86 -6.94
CA ALA A 210 -7.41 -4.52 -6.84
C ALA A 210 -7.19 -3.88 -5.45
N VAL A 211 -7.34 -4.66 -4.38
CA VAL A 211 -7.08 -4.21 -3.00
C VAL A 211 -5.59 -3.92 -2.82
N LYS A 212 -4.72 -4.82 -3.29
CA LYS A 212 -3.26 -4.65 -3.23
C LYS A 212 -2.82 -3.36 -3.89
N THR A 213 -3.32 -3.08 -5.11
CA THR A 213 -3.02 -1.84 -5.85
C THR A 213 -3.47 -0.61 -5.07
N ARG A 214 -4.72 -0.57 -4.58
CA ARG A 214 -5.21 0.58 -3.80
C ARG A 214 -4.45 0.81 -2.50
N CYS A 215 -4.05 -0.26 -1.80
CA CYS A 215 -3.24 -0.12 -0.58
C CYS A 215 -1.85 0.47 -0.90
N PHE A 216 -1.23 0.01 -1.99
CA PHE A 216 0.07 0.55 -2.43
C PHE A 216 -0.04 2.03 -2.84
N GLU A 217 -1.06 2.39 -3.63
CA GLU A 217 -1.34 3.78 -4.00
C GLU A 217 -1.59 4.67 -2.77
N TRP A 218 -2.31 4.16 -1.77
CA TRP A 218 -2.52 4.88 -0.52
C TRP A 218 -1.20 5.15 0.19
N LEU A 219 -0.31 4.15 0.28
CA LEU A 219 1.01 4.30 0.90
C LEU A 219 1.89 5.31 0.15
N LEU A 220 1.93 5.26 -1.18
CA LEU A 220 2.65 6.22 -2.02
C LEU A 220 2.22 7.67 -1.73
N CYS A 221 0.92 7.88 -1.47
CA CYS A 221 0.37 9.22 -1.21
C CYS A 221 0.54 9.68 0.25
N ASN A 222 0.57 8.76 1.22
CA ASN A 222 0.43 9.09 2.63
C ASN A 222 1.70 8.91 3.46
N LEU A 223 2.62 8.01 3.07
CA LEU A 223 3.77 7.62 3.91
C LEU A 223 4.56 8.83 4.42
N MET A 224 4.89 9.77 3.53
CA MET A 224 5.68 10.97 3.85
C MET A 224 4.82 12.22 4.09
N VAL A 225 3.59 12.25 3.58
CA VAL A 225 2.69 13.41 3.72
C VAL A 225 2.01 13.43 5.09
N HIS A 226 1.70 12.24 5.62
CA HIS A 226 1.04 12.03 6.90
C HIS A 226 1.82 11.04 7.76
N PRO A 227 3.06 11.39 8.15
CA PRO A 227 3.97 10.47 8.79
C PRO A 227 3.43 10.00 10.15
N SER A 228 3.66 8.73 10.47
CA SER A 228 3.16 8.12 11.70
C SER A 228 4.08 7.00 12.18
N VAL A 229 4.39 7.02 13.47
CA VAL A 229 5.15 5.96 14.15
C VAL A 229 4.48 4.60 13.94
N ALA A 230 3.15 4.52 14.14
CA ALA A 230 2.39 3.28 13.98
C ALA A 230 2.49 2.76 12.55
N LEU A 231 2.32 3.64 11.55
CA LEU A 231 2.44 3.26 10.14
C LEU A 231 3.85 2.75 9.82
N TYR A 232 4.90 3.47 10.25
CA TYR A 232 6.27 3.07 9.97
C TYR A 232 6.64 1.72 10.59
N LYS A 233 6.15 1.41 11.81
CA LYS A 233 6.35 0.10 12.43
C LYS A 233 5.67 -1.04 11.67
N GLU A 234 4.59 -0.76 10.93
CA GLU A 234 3.85 -1.78 10.18
C GLU A 234 4.40 -2.04 8.77
N VAL A 235 5.21 -1.14 8.21
CA VAL A 235 5.78 -1.31 6.86
C VAL A 235 7.00 -2.23 6.91
N ASP A 236 6.89 -3.41 6.30
CA ASP A 236 7.98 -4.38 6.20
C ASP A 236 9.07 -3.99 5.19
N LEU A 237 10.18 -4.75 5.18
CA LEU A 237 11.33 -4.56 4.28
C LEU A 237 10.94 -4.57 2.80
N LYS A 238 10.07 -5.50 2.38
CA LYS A 238 9.68 -5.68 0.98
C LYS A 238 8.81 -4.51 0.51
N LEU A 239 7.87 -4.09 1.34
CA LEU A 239 6.99 -2.97 1.06
C LEU A 239 7.78 -1.66 1.04
N MET A 240 8.69 -1.45 2.01
CA MET A 240 9.55 -0.26 2.01
C MET A 240 10.47 -0.22 0.78
N TYR A 241 11.01 -1.36 0.35
CA TYR A 241 11.78 -1.46 -0.91
C TYR A 241 10.96 -0.97 -2.11
N LEU A 242 9.71 -1.44 -2.25
CA LEU A 242 8.84 -1.05 -3.36
C LEU A 242 8.46 0.43 -3.31
N LEU A 243 8.23 0.98 -2.11
CA LEU A 243 7.91 2.40 -1.90
C LEU A 243 9.11 3.29 -2.23
N ALA A 244 10.31 2.94 -1.75
CA ALA A 244 11.53 3.69 -2.00
C ALA A 244 11.89 3.74 -3.49
N LEU A 245 11.70 2.61 -4.19
CA LEU A 245 11.91 2.47 -5.63
C LEU A 245 11.00 3.40 -6.45
N SER A 246 9.73 3.54 -6.04
CA SER A 246 8.71 4.15 -6.89
C SER A 246 8.92 5.66 -7.10
N SER A 247 8.82 6.11 -8.36
CA SER A 247 8.77 7.54 -8.70
C SER A 247 7.47 8.21 -8.28
N ASP A 248 6.42 7.44 -8.01
CA ASP A 248 5.12 7.91 -7.55
C ASP A 248 5.05 8.20 -6.05
N LEU A 249 6.10 7.85 -5.29
CA LEU A 249 6.18 8.20 -3.88
C LEU A 249 6.16 9.73 -3.73
N LEU A 250 5.17 10.24 -3.00
CA LEU A 250 4.99 11.66 -2.78
C LEU A 250 5.95 12.16 -1.71
N VAL A 251 7.10 12.68 -2.15
CA VAL A 251 8.17 13.18 -1.27
C VAL A 251 7.94 14.63 -0.90
N MET A 252 7.94 14.94 0.39
CA MET A 252 7.93 16.31 0.89
C MET A 252 9.32 16.93 0.76
N GLN A 253 9.38 18.23 0.43
CA GLN A 253 10.59 19.04 0.25
C GLN A 253 11.58 18.55 -0.82
N LYS A 254 12.37 17.50 -0.52
CA LYS A 254 13.50 17.02 -1.34
C LYS A 254 13.81 15.55 -1.07
N GLU A 255 14.66 14.95 -1.91
CA GLU A 255 15.09 13.56 -1.80
C GLU A 255 15.79 13.22 -0.46
N ILE A 256 16.45 14.17 0.22
CA ILE A 256 17.03 13.95 1.56
C ILE A 256 15.98 13.53 2.59
N ASP A 257 14.72 13.95 2.43
CA ASP A 257 13.63 13.57 3.34
C ASP A 257 13.31 12.06 3.20
N VAL A 258 13.59 11.46 2.05
CA VAL A 258 13.48 10.00 1.85
C VAL A 258 14.55 9.30 2.68
N TYR A 259 15.80 9.77 2.62
CA TYR A 259 16.89 9.25 3.45
C TYR A 259 16.55 9.34 4.95
N THR A 260 16.08 10.51 5.40
CA THR A 260 15.66 10.70 6.80
C THR A 260 14.52 9.75 7.17
N THR A 261 13.54 9.55 6.27
CA THR A 261 12.42 8.62 6.48
C THR A 261 12.88 7.17 6.59
N LEU A 262 13.81 6.73 5.74
CA LEU A 262 14.39 5.39 5.82
C LEU A 262 15.20 5.20 7.11
N LYS A 263 15.96 6.22 7.52
CA LYS A 263 16.74 6.18 8.78
C LYS A 263 15.83 6.00 10.00
N ILE A 264 14.74 6.77 10.11
CA ILE A 264 13.79 6.62 11.23
C ILE A 264 12.99 5.31 11.16
N TRP A 265 12.65 4.83 9.96
CA TRP A 265 12.00 3.54 9.78
C TRP A 265 12.91 2.38 10.21
N MET A 266 14.17 2.39 9.79
CA MET A 266 15.17 1.40 10.21
C MET A 266 15.34 1.38 11.73
N PHE A 267 15.41 2.56 12.36
CA PHE A 267 15.45 2.67 13.81
C PHE A 267 14.22 2.00 14.47
N LEU A 268 13.00 2.27 13.97
CA LEU A 268 11.78 1.65 14.49
C LEU A 268 11.71 0.15 14.25
N TYR A 269 12.24 -0.33 13.12
CA TYR A 269 12.34 -1.75 12.79
C TYR A 269 13.23 -2.49 13.79
N LEU A 270 14.37 -1.88 14.15
CA LEU A 270 15.31 -2.45 15.13
C LEU A 270 14.87 -2.25 16.59
N ASN A 271 14.01 -1.25 16.85
CA ASN A 271 13.53 -0.91 18.19
C ASN A 271 11.97 -0.96 18.25
N PRO A 272 11.35 -2.14 18.09
CA PRO A 272 9.89 -2.27 17.99
C PRO A 272 9.14 -1.78 19.24
N CYS A 273 9.79 -1.80 20.41
CA CYS A 273 9.23 -1.32 21.68
C CYS A 273 9.30 0.21 21.87
N TRP A 274 9.90 0.96 20.94
CA TRP A 274 10.01 2.42 21.07
C TRP A 274 8.64 3.09 20.98
N ASN A 275 8.23 3.88 21.98
CA ASN A 275 6.87 4.41 22.12
C ASN A 275 6.79 5.94 22.17
N GLY A 276 7.78 6.63 21.57
CA GLY A 276 7.81 8.10 21.52
C GLY A 276 6.89 8.71 20.45
N THR A 277 6.91 10.03 20.35
CA THR A 277 6.13 10.80 19.38
C THR A 277 6.90 11.06 18.08
N MET A 278 6.19 11.35 16.98
CA MET A 278 6.82 11.75 15.70
C MET A 278 7.83 12.90 15.84
N LYS A 279 7.61 13.84 16.77
CA LYS A 279 8.53 14.97 17.03
C LYS A 279 9.86 14.54 17.65
N GLN A 280 9.86 13.48 18.46
CA GLN A 280 11.05 12.94 19.13
C GLN A 280 11.81 11.95 18.25
N LEU A 281 11.12 11.30 17.31
CA LEU A 281 11.61 10.15 16.56
C LEU A 281 12.97 10.40 15.89
N LEU A 282 13.13 11.51 15.15
CA LEU A 282 14.38 11.80 14.44
C LEU A 282 15.56 11.98 15.41
N GLN A 283 15.36 12.72 16.50
CA GLN A 283 16.41 12.93 17.50
C GLN A 283 16.84 11.60 18.13
N HIS A 284 15.88 10.75 18.50
CA HIS A 284 16.17 9.44 19.08
C HIS A 284 16.87 8.52 18.09
N ALA A 285 16.46 8.50 16.83
CA ALA A 285 17.10 7.71 15.77
C ALA A 285 18.55 8.17 15.54
N ASN A 286 18.80 9.48 15.51
CA ASN A 286 20.16 10.04 15.38
C ASN A 286 21.05 9.66 16.58
N ASN A 287 20.53 9.81 17.80
CA ASN A 287 21.26 9.45 19.01
C ASN A 287 21.60 7.96 19.01
N TRP A 288 20.62 7.10 18.72
CA TRP A 288 20.82 5.65 18.64
C TRP A 288 21.90 5.27 17.62
N LEU A 289 21.83 5.82 16.40
CA LEU A 289 22.79 5.55 15.35
C LEU A 289 24.20 6.03 15.75
N SER A 290 24.30 7.23 16.32
CA SER A 290 25.58 7.78 16.79
C SER A 290 26.21 6.92 17.89
N THR A 291 25.41 6.43 18.85
CA THR A 291 25.89 5.52 19.90
C THR A 291 26.32 4.18 19.33
N HIS A 292 25.54 3.63 18.39
CA HIS A 292 25.85 2.35 17.75
C HIS A 292 27.15 2.42 16.93
N MET A 293 27.38 3.54 16.24
CA MET A 293 28.57 3.76 15.42
C MET A 293 29.81 4.20 16.23
N ALA A 294 29.68 4.56 17.51
CA ALA A 294 30.78 5.02 18.33
C ALA A 294 31.85 3.94 18.62
N TYR A 295 31.45 2.66 18.57
CA TYR A 295 32.33 1.52 18.87
C TYR A 295 32.76 0.74 17.61
N VAL A 296 32.35 1.22 16.43
CA VAL A 296 32.56 0.52 15.16
C VAL A 296 33.48 1.37 14.29
N ASP A 297 34.71 0.91 14.10
CA ASP A 297 35.68 1.57 13.25
C ASP A 297 35.63 1.03 11.81
N ASN A 298 35.94 1.91 10.84
CA ASN A 298 36.19 1.60 9.43
C ASN A 298 35.03 1.05 8.58
N ILE A 299 33.84 0.80 9.15
CA ILE A 299 32.65 0.43 8.38
C ILE A 299 31.50 1.41 8.61
N SER A 300 30.56 1.45 7.66
CA SER A 300 29.26 2.07 7.83
C SER A 300 28.25 1.11 8.46
N PHE A 301 27.14 1.62 9.00
CA PHE A 301 26.12 0.77 9.59
C PHE A 301 25.57 -0.27 8.59
N LEU A 302 25.35 0.10 7.33
CA LEU A 302 24.84 -0.83 6.31
C LEU A 302 25.84 -1.92 5.89
N GLU A 303 27.10 -1.84 6.32
CA GLU A 303 28.12 -2.89 6.16
C GLU A 303 28.18 -3.83 7.38
N SER A 304 27.53 -3.48 8.50
CA SER A 304 27.43 -4.36 9.66
C SER A 304 26.49 -5.53 9.39
N GLU A 305 26.63 -6.62 10.15
CA GLU A 305 25.75 -7.79 10.06
C GLU A 305 24.27 -7.41 10.23
N GLU A 306 23.95 -6.51 11.15
CA GLU A 306 22.60 -5.99 11.38
C GLU A 306 22.10 -5.10 10.22
N GLY A 307 23.01 -4.36 9.59
CA GLY A 307 22.70 -3.42 8.51
C GLY A 307 22.43 -4.07 7.16
N LEU A 308 22.94 -5.28 6.91
CA LEU A 308 22.89 -5.94 5.60
C LEU A 308 21.46 -6.07 5.05
N ILE A 309 20.48 -6.36 5.92
CA ILE A 309 19.08 -6.56 5.52
C ILE A 309 18.45 -5.29 4.94
N PHE A 310 18.95 -4.10 5.30
CA PHE A 310 18.41 -2.82 4.86
C PHE A 310 19.04 -2.34 3.55
N GLN A 311 20.18 -2.90 3.14
CA GLN A 311 20.88 -2.47 1.92
C GLN A 311 19.98 -2.40 0.67
N PRO A 312 19.10 -3.39 0.38
CA PRO A 312 18.25 -3.33 -0.81
C PRO A 312 17.36 -2.09 -0.85
N VAL A 313 16.87 -1.64 0.32
CA VAL A 313 16.02 -0.45 0.44
C VAL A 313 16.85 0.82 0.25
N PHE A 314 17.96 0.96 0.97
CA PHE A 314 18.80 2.15 0.90
C PHE A 314 19.50 2.33 -0.47
N LYS A 315 19.76 1.24 -1.20
CA LYS A 315 20.26 1.30 -2.59
C LYS A 315 19.26 1.94 -3.57
N LYS A 316 17.99 2.14 -3.18
CA LYS A 316 16.98 2.84 -3.99
C LYS A 316 16.90 4.33 -3.71
N LEU A 317 17.73 4.85 -2.79
CA LEU A 317 17.91 6.29 -2.65
C LEU A 317 18.54 6.86 -3.91
N ARG A 318 18.00 8.00 -4.36
CA ARG A 318 18.52 8.72 -5.52
C ARG A 318 19.60 9.68 -5.04
N PHE A 319 20.75 9.13 -4.64
CA PHE A 319 21.87 9.89 -4.04
C PHE A 319 22.29 11.10 -4.86
N GLN A 320 22.15 11.05 -6.18
CA GLN A 320 22.40 12.15 -7.09
C GLN A 320 21.56 13.41 -6.79
N HIS A 321 20.39 13.24 -6.16
CA HIS A 321 19.49 14.34 -5.77
C HIS A 321 19.58 14.70 -4.28
N ILE A 322 20.38 13.95 -3.52
CA ILE A 322 20.71 14.25 -2.12
C ILE A 322 22.03 15.02 -2.06
N ILE A 323 23.04 14.56 -2.82
CA ILE A 323 24.36 15.18 -2.98
C ILE A 323 24.25 16.37 -3.93
N CYS A 324 23.52 17.39 -3.49
CA CYS A 324 23.25 18.62 -4.23
C CYS A 324 23.61 19.86 -3.41
N ASP A 325 23.59 19.76 -2.08
CA ASP A 325 24.01 20.83 -1.18
C ASP A 325 24.90 20.30 -0.05
N LEU A 326 25.73 21.19 0.49
CA LEU A 326 26.72 20.84 1.51
C LEU A 326 26.04 20.28 2.77
N THR A 327 24.94 20.88 3.21
CA THR A 327 24.21 20.44 4.40
C THR A 327 23.77 18.98 4.30
N SER A 328 23.09 18.61 3.21
CA SER A 328 22.61 17.24 2.99
C SER A 328 23.77 16.25 2.85
N THR A 329 24.85 16.68 2.19
CA THR A 329 26.06 15.88 2.00
C THR A 329 26.77 15.60 3.32
N THR A 330 26.97 16.62 4.15
CA THR A 330 27.58 16.50 5.48
C THR A 330 26.77 15.57 6.38
N ILE A 331 25.43 15.62 6.33
CA ILE A 331 24.58 14.70 7.09
C ILE A 331 24.82 13.24 6.67
N LEU A 332 24.86 12.94 5.36
CA LEU A 332 25.10 11.59 4.85
C LEU A 332 26.43 11.01 5.35
N GLU A 333 27.49 11.82 5.37
CA GLU A 333 28.81 11.37 5.82
C GLU A 333 28.90 11.23 7.33
N GLN A 334 28.38 12.19 8.09
CA GLN A 334 28.42 12.19 9.56
C GLN A 334 27.63 11.04 10.17
N ASP A 335 26.49 10.69 9.58
CA ASP A 335 25.66 9.58 10.08
C ASP A 335 26.40 8.23 10.00
N ARG A 336 27.44 8.10 9.15
CA ARG A 336 28.15 6.84 8.86
C ARG A 336 27.19 5.66 8.58
N LEU A 337 26.01 5.95 8.04
CA LEU A 337 24.98 4.97 7.71
C LEU A 337 25.25 4.31 6.35
N ILE A 338 25.59 5.14 5.35
CA ILE A 338 25.76 4.71 3.96
C ILE A 338 27.24 4.37 3.69
N PRO A 339 27.54 3.26 3.01
CA PRO A 339 28.92 2.92 2.64
C PRO A 339 29.51 3.98 1.71
N MET A 340 30.75 4.42 1.98
CA MET A 340 31.44 5.41 1.14
C MET A 340 31.66 4.91 -0.30
N ALA A 341 31.73 3.60 -0.49
CA ALA A 341 31.78 2.97 -1.81
C ALA A 341 30.54 3.26 -2.67
N TRP A 342 29.38 3.55 -2.06
CA TRP A 342 28.17 3.93 -2.80
C TRP A 342 28.15 5.42 -3.15
N LEU A 343 28.74 6.27 -2.29
CA LEU A 343 28.75 7.72 -2.45
C LEU A 343 29.85 8.21 -3.41
N SER A 344 31.05 7.61 -3.34
CA SER A 344 32.22 8.01 -4.14
C SER A 344 31.96 8.13 -5.65
N PRO A 345 31.30 7.15 -6.31
CA PRO A 345 30.97 7.27 -7.73
C PRO A 345 30.03 8.44 -8.03
N ILE A 346 29.10 8.72 -7.12
CA ILE A 346 28.11 9.79 -7.26
C ILE A 346 28.79 11.16 -7.11
N TYR A 347 29.74 11.34 -6.19
CA TYR A 347 30.51 12.58 -6.11
C TYR A 347 31.24 12.89 -7.41
N LYS A 348 31.92 11.89 -7.99
CA LYS A 348 32.58 12.03 -9.30
C LYS A 348 31.57 12.38 -10.39
N GLN A 349 30.42 11.71 -10.41
CA GLN A 349 29.36 11.97 -11.39
C GLN A 349 28.79 13.38 -11.26
N GLN A 350 28.57 13.87 -10.05
CA GLN A 350 28.10 15.24 -9.81
C GLN A 350 29.13 16.27 -10.24
N TRP A 351 30.40 16.04 -9.96
CA TRP A 351 31.47 16.91 -10.43
C TRP A 351 31.53 16.98 -11.96
N LEU A 352 31.51 15.83 -12.64
CA LEU A 352 31.48 15.80 -14.10
C LEU A 352 30.21 16.46 -14.67
N THR A 353 29.07 16.27 -14.01
CA THR A 353 27.81 16.91 -14.38
C THR A 353 27.92 18.43 -14.28
N LEU A 354 28.54 18.97 -13.22
CA LEU A 354 28.80 20.39 -13.09
C LEU A 354 29.61 20.93 -14.28
N LEU A 355 30.73 20.28 -14.60
CA LEU A 355 31.61 20.71 -15.68
C LEU A 355 30.89 20.69 -17.04
N ARG A 356 30.18 19.59 -17.34
CA ARG A 356 29.32 19.49 -18.52
C ARG A 356 28.31 20.63 -18.58
N THR A 357 27.78 21.05 -17.43
CA THR A 357 26.77 22.11 -17.40
C THR A 357 27.29 23.51 -17.67
N GLN A 358 28.58 23.70 -17.54
CA GLN A 358 29.28 24.95 -17.82
C GLN A 358 29.78 25.01 -19.27
N GLU A 359 30.21 23.87 -19.82
CA GLU A 359 30.80 23.80 -21.17
C GLU A 359 29.75 23.67 -22.28
N TYR A 360 28.66 22.93 -22.05
CA TYR A 360 27.70 22.63 -23.12
C TYR A 360 26.61 23.70 -23.31
N GLY A 361 26.39 24.08 -24.57
CA GLY A 361 25.31 24.96 -25.01
C GLY A 361 23.92 24.39 -24.77
N VAL A 362 23.73 23.09 -24.96
CA VAL A 362 22.46 22.37 -24.76
C VAL A 362 22.62 21.34 -23.66
N ILE A 363 21.72 21.32 -22.68
CA ILE A 363 21.76 20.39 -21.56
C ILE A 363 20.39 19.80 -21.31
N GLY A 364 20.39 18.53 -20.92
CA GLY A 364 19.25 17.83 -20.37
C GLY A 364 18.66 16.82 -21.35
N PRO A 365 17.73 15.99 -20.86
CA PRO A 365 17.08 14.97 -21.65
C PRO A 365 16.32 15.56 -22.85
N GLN A 366 16.53 14.95 -24.01
CA GLN A 366 15.80 15.27 -25.25
C GLN A 366 14.69 14.25 -25.54
N VAL A 367 14.73 13.10 -24.88
CA VAL A 367 13.79 11.99 -25.05
C VAL A 367 13.36 11.50 -23.68
N ILE A 368 12.08 11.10 -23.60
CA ILE A 368 11.49 10.52 -22.40
C ILE A 368 11.79 9.02 -22.41
N ASN A 369 12.64 8.57 -21.49
CA ASN A 369 12.85 7.16 -21.22
C ASN A 369 12.16 6.80 -19.90
N GLU A 370 11.02 6.10 -19.97
CA GLU A 370 10.22 5.77 -18.78
C GLU A 370 11.00 4.99 -17.72
N GLN A 371 11.90 4.09 -18.14
CA GLN A 371 12.71 3.31 -17.21
C GLN A 371 13.72 4.20 -16.45
N GLU A 372 14.37 5.13 -17.16
CA GLU A 372 15.28 6.10 -16.52
C GLU A 372 14.50 7.00 -15.56
N LEU A 373 13.28 7.42 -15.92
CA LEU A 373 12.48 8.30 -15.09
C LEU A 373 12.02 7.65 -13.79
N GLU A 374 11.72 6.35 -13.82
CA GLU A 374 11.31 5.60 -12.63
C GLU A 374 12.44 5.56 -11.59
N GLU A 375 13.68 5.45 -12.04
CA GLU A 375 14.82 5.27 -11.13
C GLU A 375 15.51 6.59 -10.77
N CYS A 376 15.48 7.58 -11.67
CA CYS A 376 16.43 8.68 -11.63
C CYS A 376 15.82 10.07 -11.49
N THR A 377 14.49 10.22 -11.39
CA THR A 377 13.89 11.55 -11.20
C THR A 377 14.14 12.10 -9.79
N MET A 378 14.39 13.40 -9.65
CA MET A 378 14.34 14.06 -8.34
C MET A 378 12.89 14.12 -7.88
N ARG A 379 12.61 13.70 -6.65
CA ARG A 379 11.27 13.85 -6.05
C ARG A 379 11.28 15.03 -5.10
N CYS A 380 10.28 15.90 -5.22
CA CYS A 380 10.11 17.04 -4.34
C CYS A 380 8.64 17.42 -4.25
N GLY A 381 8.27 18.11 -3.16
CA GLY A 381 6.89 18.45 -2.92
C GLY A 381 6.74 19.60 -1.96
N THR A 382 5.59 20.26 -2.03
CA THR A 382 5.23 21.33 -1.10
C THR A 382 3.76 21.23 -0.73
N MET A 383 3.42 21.70 0.46
CA MET A 383 2.05 21.78 0.95
C MET A 383 1.56 23.22 0.82
N ILE A 384 0.39 23.37 0.22
CA ILE A 384 -0.32 24.63 0.12
C ILE A 384 -1.43 24.61 1.18
N PRO A 385 -1.29 25.37 2.28
CA PRO A 385 -2.16 25.22 3.43
C PRO A 385 -3.56 25.83 3.22
N LYS A 386 -3.67 26.88 2.40
CA LYS A 386 -4.90 27.65 2.17
C LYS A 386 -4.90 28.17 0.74
N ASP A 387 -6.06 28.67 0.29
CA ASP A 387 -6.16 29.37 -0.99
C ASP A 387 -5.27 30.62 -1.00
N GLY A 388 -4.66 30.90 -2.14
CA GLY A 388 -3.73 32.01 -2.31
C GLY A 388 -2.71 31.79 -3.41
N ARG A 389 -1.89 32.81 -3.64
CA ARG A 389 -0.75 32.74 -4.56
C ARG A 389 0.51 32.35 -3.79
N TYR A 390 1.10 31.22 -4.15
CA TYR A 390 2.31 30.71 -3.53
C TYR A 390 3.43 30.67 -4.55
N THR A 391 4.64 31.02 -4.14
CA THR A 391 5.83 30.96 -4.99
C THR A 391 6.99 30.43 -4.19
N TRP A 392 7.61 29.36 -4.69
CA TRP A 392 8.79 28.76 -4.08
C TRP A 392 9.81 28.39 -5.15
N LYS A 393 10.99 27.95 -4.71
CA LYS A 393 12.09 27.54 -5.58
C LYS A 393 12.38 26.07 -5.32
N TRP A 394 12.42 25.27 -6.38
CA TRP A 394 13.09 23.99 -6.37
C TRP A 394 14.48 24.16 -6.97
N SER A 395 15.50 23.78 -6.20
CA SER A 395 16.90 23.85 -6.62
C SER A 395 17.59 22.52 -6.41
N VAL A 396 18.22 22.02 -7.46
CA VAL A 396 19.09 20.85 -7.43
C VAL A 396 20.52 21.31 -7.10
N GLY A 397 20.66 22.05 -6.01
CA GLY A 397 21.95 22.60 -5.61
C GLY A 397 22.51 23.66 -6.56
N ARG A 398 23.84 23.74 -6.61
CA ARG A 398 24.59 24.54 -7.61
C ARG A 398 24.65 23.86 -8.98
N LEU A 399 24.27 22.58 -9.04
CA LEU A 399 24.38 21.70 -10.22
C LEU A 399 23.19 21.86 -11.16
N GLY A 400 22.05 22.33 -10.65
CA GLY A 400 20.82 22.47 -11.42
C GLY A 400 20.31 23.89 -11.58
N PHE A 401 19.43 24.03 -12.56
CA PHE A 401 18.75 25.28 -12.89
C PHE A 401 17.66 25.57 -11.85
N PRO A 402 17.71 26.70 -11.13
CA PRO A 402 16.64 27.09 -10.23
C PRO A 402 15.31 27.18 -10.98
N LEU A 403 14.37 26.28 -10.66
CA LEU A 403 12.99 26.42 -11.12
C LEU A 403 12.21 27.13 -10.03
N ARG A 404 11.64 28.28 -10.39
CA ARG A 404 10.63 28.95 -9.57
C ARG A 404 9.28 28.38 -9.97
N VAL A 405 8.56 27.85 -9.00
CA VAL A 405 7.19 27.39 -9.16
C VAL A 405 6.28 28.44 -8.60
N THR A 406 5.25 28.80 -9.37
CA THR A 406 4.16 29.64 -8.89
C THR A 406 2.88 28.85 -8.95
N PHE A 407 2.22 28.71 -7.81
CA PHE A 407 0.86 28.20 -7.73
C PHE A 407 -0.12 29.38 -7.61
N THR A 408 -1.20 29.26 -8.36
CA THR A 408 -2.41 30.07 -8.27
C THR A 408 -3.60 29.11 -8.33
N ARG A 409 -4.78 29.57 -7.92
CA ARG A 409 -6.00 28.75 -7.98
C ARG A 409 -6.33 28.25 -9.40
N GLN A 410 -5.90 28.97 -10.43
CA GLN A 410 -6.17 28.64 -11.83
C GLN A 410 -5.05 27.84 -12.50
N CYS A 411 -3.81 27.90 -12.00
CA CYS A 411 -2.69 27.23 -12.65
C CYS A 411 -1.44 27.05 -11.79
N VAL A 412 -0.58 26.12 -12.25
CA VAL A 412 0.82 26.00 -11.84
C VAL A 412 1.71 26.49 -12.98
N ILE A 413 2.65 27.36 -12.66
CA ILE A 413 3.59 28.00 -13.59
C ILE A 413 5.01 27.60 -13.20
N LEU A 414 5.82 27.20 -14.18
CA LEU A 414 7.26 27.05 -14.01
C LEU A 414 7.99 28.20 -14.68
N ARG A 415 8.98 28.75 -13.98
CA ARG A 415 9.89 29.77 -14.49
C ARG A 415 11.32 29.35 -14.25
N GLN A 416 12.14 29.42 -15.29
CA GLN A 416 13.58 29.29 -15.13
C GLN A 416 14.18 30.61 -14.63
N ARG A 417 14.95 30.56 -13.54
CA ARG A 417 15.76 31.70 -13.10
C ARG A 417 17.24 31.36 -13.30
N CYS A 418 17.85 31.97 -14.31
CA CYS A 418 19.31 31.98 -14.41
C CYS A 418 19.85 32.89 -13.29
N GLN A 419 20.62 32.32 -12.37
CA GLN A 419 21.46 33.11 -11.49
C GLN A 419 22.56 33.70 -12.39
N ARG A 420 22.85 35.00 -12.28
CA ARG A 420 23.99 35.60 -12.99
C ARG A 420 25.23 34.81 -12.56
N CYS A 421 25.69 33.89 -13.40
CA CYS A 421 27.07 33.45 -13.34
C CYS A 421 27.90 34.66 -13.75
N ASP A 422 29.03 34.89 -13.08
CA ASP A 422 29.95 36.01 -13.33
C ASP A 422 30.67 35.94 -14.70
N GLY A 423 30.04 35.33 -15.71
CA GLY A 423 30.51 35.27 -17.08
C GLY A 423 29.35 35.42 -18.06
N SER A 424 29.57 36.20 -19.12
CA SER A 424 28.64 36.45 -20.23
C SER A 424 28.28 35.19 -21.05
N ALA A 425 28.92 34.05 -20.80
CA ALA A 425 28.73 32.83 -21.57
C ALA A 425 27.37 32.15 -21.37
N CYS A 426 26.63 32.46 -20.28
CA CYS A 426 25.41 31.73 -19.96
C CYS A 426 24.16 32.14 -20.75
N HIS A 427 24.27 33.11 -21.67
CA HIS A 427 23.11 33.64 -22.41
C HIS A 427 22.58 32.70 -23.52
N ASN A 428 23.41 31.79 -24.06
CA ASN A 428 23.05 30.93 -25.21
C ASN A 428 22.74 29.48 -24.80
N HIS A 429 22.23 29.30 -23.59
CA HIS A 429 22.10 28.00 -22.98
C HIS A 429 20.67 27.48 -23.05
N ILE A 430 20.42 26.54 -23.97
CA ILE A 430 19.15 25.82 -24.07
C ILE A 430 19.13 24.72 -23.01
N ARG A 431 18.09 24.71 -22.17
CA ARG A 431 17.96 23.74 -21.07
C ARG A 431 16.66 22.97 -21.20
N ASN A 432 16.79 21.66 -21.37
CA ASN A 432 15.68 20.73 -21.38
C ASN A 432 15.50 20.13 -20.00
N VAL A 433 14.27 20.14 -19.50
CA VAL A 433 13.91 19.53 -18.23
C VAL A 433 12.74 18.60 -18.47
N ILE A 434 12.90 17.31 -18.15
CA ILE A 434 11.73 16.44 -18.00
C ILE A 434 11.12 16.73 -16.64
N PHE A 435 9.81 16.89 -16.62
CA PHE A 435 9.06 17.07 -15.40
C PHE A 435 7.75 16.29 -15.41
N ARG A 436 7.25 15.99 -14.22
CA ARG A 436 5.87 15.56 -13.98
C ARG A 436 5.39 16.20 -12.69
N ILE A 437 4.37 17.04 -12.77
CA ILE A 437 3.72 17.62 -11.59
C ILE A 437 2.50 16.78 -11.25
N THR A 438 2.36 16.46 -9.97
CA THR A 438 1.20 15.78 -9.39
C THR A 438 0.63 16.62 -8.27
N LEU A 439 -0.61 17.07 -8.44
CA LEU A 439 -1.39 17.76 -7.43
C LEU A 439 -2.31 16.75 -6.74
N VAL A 440 -2.33 16.76 -5.41
CA VAL A 440 -3.17 15.88 -4.59
C VAL A 440 -3.88 16.69 -3.50
N CYS A 441 -5.19 16.50 -3.37
CA CYS A 441 -5.99 17.01 -2.26
C CYS A 441 -6.42 15.83 -1.37
N PHE A 442 -6.52 16.10 -0.07
CA PHE A 442 -6.90 15.10 0.93
C PHE A 442 -8.17 15.56 1.67
N ASP A 443 -9.00 14.62 2.12
CA ASP A 443 -10.05 14.88 3.09
C ASP A 443 -9.51 14.92 4.54
N SER A 444 -10.42 15.14 5.50
CA SER A 444 -10.10 15.07 6.94
C SER A 444 -9.54 13.71 7.36
N ASN A 445 -9.94 12.64 6.68
CA ASN A 445 -9.52 11.26 6.90
C ASN A 445 -8.26 10.85 6.13
N LYS A 446 -7.58 11.80 5.48
CA LYS A 446 -6.34 11.58 4.68
C LYS A 446 -6.57 10.69 3.46
N ARG A 447 -7.79 10.60 2.97
CA ARG A 447 -8.12 9.97 1.68
C ARG A 447 -7.93 10.99 0.58
N VAL A 448 -7.42 10.53 -0.56
CA VAL A 448 -7.27 11.38 -1.74
C VAL A 448 -8.66 11.69 -2.30
N THR A 449 -9.05 12.96 -2.29
CA THR A 449 -10.34 13.43 -2.85
C THR A 449 -10.18 13.90 -4.29
N PHE A 450 -9.00 14.42 -4.63
CA PHE A 450 -8.68 14.90 -5.96
C PHE A 450 -7.22 14.65 -6.27
N ARG A 451 -6.95 14.20 -7.51
CA ARG A 451 -5.59 14.02 -8.04
C ARG A 451 -5.54 14.50 -9.47
N LYS A 452 -4.55 15.32 -9.79
CA LYS A 452 -4.28 15.76 -11.17
C LYS A 452 -2.79 15.65 -11.46
N THR A 453 -2.44 15.06 -12.59
CA THR A 453 -1.04 14.95 -13.02
C THR A 453 -0.87 15.54 -14.41
N THR A 454 0.32 16.08 -14.70
CA THR A 454 0.68 16.50 -16.06
C THR A 454 1.06 15.34 -16.97
N GLY A 455 1.34 14.15 -16.41
CA GLY A 455 2.19 13.16 -17.07
C GLY A 455 3.63 13.68 -17.20
N TYR A 456 4.53 12.84 -17.72
CA TYR A 456 5.89 13.28 -18.05
C TYR A 456 5.87 14.13 -19.33
N LYS A 457 6.53 15.28 -19.27
CA LYS A 457 6.68 16.22 -20.38
C LYS A 457 8.10 16.79 -20.36
N ILE A 458 8.57 17.21 -21.53
CA ILE A 458 9.82 17.99 -21.66
C ILE A 458 9.44 19.46 -21.76
N LEU A 459 10.11 20.31 -21.00
CA LEU A 459 10.13 21.76 -21.22
C LEU A 459 11.52 22.16 -21.66
N THR A 460 11.56 22.90 -22.75
CA THR A 460 12.73 23.67 -23.13
C THR A 460 12.51 25.08 -22.60
N PHE A 461 13.40 25.55 -21.74
CA PHE A 461 13.35 26.93 -21.25
C PHE A 461 14.34 27.78 -22.02
N GLU A 462 13.85 28.86 -22.59
CA GLU A 462 14.67 30.00 -23.02
C GLU A 462 14.83 31.02 -21.88
N TYR A 463 15.76 31.97 -22.05
CA TYR A 463 16.16 32.89 -20.99
C TYR A 463 14.97 33.64 -20.36
N LYS A 464 14.74 33.38 -19.06
CA LYS A 464 13.68 33.98 -18.22
C LYS A 464 12.24 33.63 -18.64
N GLU A 465 12.06 32.59 -19.45
CA GLU A 465 10.75 32.16 -19.89
C GLU A 465 9.89 31.63 -18.72
N GLU A 466 8.58 31.92 -18.80
CA GLU A 466 7.56 31.41 -17.89
C GLU A 466 6.58 30.55 -18.71
N GLN A 467 6.32 29.33 -18.25
CA GLN A 467 5.40 28.41 -18.92
C GLN A 467 4.34 27.92 -17.94
N ILE A 468 3.07 27.98 -18.38
CA ILE A 468 1.94 27.40 -17.64
C ILE A 468 1.94 25.89 -17.90
N VAL A 469 2.18 25.10 -16.86
CA VAL A 469 2.38 23.65 -16.97
C VAL A 469 1.17 22.83 -16.57
N MET A 470 0.28 23.40 -15.75
CA MET A 470 -0.97 22.77 -15.33
C MET A 470 -2.05 23.84 -15.18
N LYS A 471 -3.14 23.73 -15.94
CA LYS A 471 -4.37 24.50 -15.70
C LYS A 471 -5.23 23.77 -14.67
N LEU A 472 -5.84 24.50 -13.75
CA LEU A 472 -6.63 23.97 -12.64
C LEU A 472 -8.08 24.45 -12.75
N ASP A 473 -8.98 23.60 -12.31
CA ASP A 473 -10.38 23.97 -12.10
C ASP A 473 -10.51 24.41 -10.64
N SER A 474 -10.96 25.64 -10.41
CA SER A 474 -10.97 26.28 -9.11
C SER A 474 -11.95 25.67 -8.12
N ASP A 475 -12.92 24.91 -8.59
CA ASP A 475 -14.10 24.53 -7.82
C ASP A 475 -13.93 23.16 -7.14
N VAL A 476 -13.00 22.35 -7.64
CA VAL A 476 -12.70 21.01 -7.12
C VAL A 476 -11.56 20.98 -6.10
N LEU A 477 -10.83 22.08 -5.94
CA LEU A 477 -9.65 22.13 -5.07
C LEU A 477 -10.05 22.31 -3.61
N THR A 478 -9.61 21.37 -2.76
CA THR A 478 -9.71 21.48 -1.30
C THR A 478 -8.33 21.73 -0.68
N PHE A 479 -8.29 22.52 0.39
CA PHE A 479 -7.06 22.83 1.13
C PHE A 479 -7.08 22.19 2.53
N PRO A 480 -5.93 21.75 3.07
CA PRO A 480 -4.59 21.80 2.45
C PRO A 480 -4.48 20.85 1.26
N MET A 481 -3.72 21.27 0.26
CA MET A 481 -3.36 20.43 -0.90
C MET A 481 -1.85 20.32 -1.02
N CYS A 482 -1.37 19.33 -1.74
CA CYS A 482 0.04 19.12 -1.99
C CYS A 482 0.35 19.16 -3.48
N ILE A 483 1.47 19.78 -3.83
CA ILE A 483 2.00 19.81 -5.19
C ILE A 483 3.36 19.11 -5.15
N PHE A 484 3.47 18.02 -5.88
CA PHE A 484 4.67 17.22 -6.03
C PHE A 484 5.22 17.36 -7.44
N CYS A 485 6.52 17.22 -7.59
CA CYS A 485 7.16 17.15 -8.89
C CYS A 485 8.29 16.13 -8.92
N ASN A 486 8.30 15.39 -10.03
CA ASN A 486 9.44 14.61 -10.49
C ASN A 486 10.20 15.45 -11.51
N PHE A 487 11.52 15.57 -11.39
CA PHE A 487 12.36 16.26 -12.39
C PHE A 487 13.54 15.41 -12.85
N LEU A 488 13.95 15.58 -14.10
CA LEU A 488 15.25 15.13 -14.60
C LEU A 488 15.90 16.27 -15.40
N PHE A 489 17.08 16.71 -14.95
CA PHE A 489 17.78 17.88 -15.51
C PHE A 489 18.95 17.51 -16.41
N VAL A 490 19.53 16.32 -16.24
CA VAL A 490 20.72 15.86 -16.94
C VAL A 490 20.55 14.38 -17.24
N ASN A 491 20.87 13.97 -18.47
CA ASN A 491 20.92 12.55 -18.84
C ASN A 491 22.01 11.84 -18.04
N LEU A 492 21.69 10.69 -17.46
CA LEU A 492 22.69 9.86 -16.78
C LEU A 492 23.48 8.99 -17.79
N GLY A 493 23.10 9.00 -19.07
CA GLY A 493 23.75 8.27 -20.17
C GLY A 493 24.94 9.01 -20.81
N ASN A 494 26.15 8.63 -20.38
CA ASN A 494 27.36 8.40 -21.19
C ASN A 494 28.48 8.01 -20.22
N ALA A 495 28.38 6.81 -19.65
CA ALA A 495 29.50 6.08 -19.05
C ALA A 495 29.97 4.90 -19.93
N GLU A 496 29.28 4.63 -21.05
CA GLU A 496 29.66 3.65 -22.06
C GLU A 496 30.11 4.38 -23.33
N ASN A 497 31.35 4.86 -23.29
CA ASN A 497 32.20 5.20 -24.43
C ASN A 497 33.62 5.41 -23.88
N LYS A 498 34.20 4.31 -23.38
CA LYS A 498 35.63 4.03 -23.33
C LYS A 498 35.84 2.53 -23.37
#